data_AF-A0A524PSP1-F1
#
_entry.id   AF-A0A524PSP1-F1
#
_cell.length_a   1.000
_cell.length_b   1.000
_cell.length_c   1.000
_cell.angle_alpha   90.00
_cell.angle_beta   90.00
_cell.angle_gamma   90.00
#
_symmetry.space_group_name_H-M   'P 1'
#
loop_
_entity.id
_entity.type
_entity.pdbx_description
1 polymer ?
#
loop_
_entity_poly.entity_id
_entity_poly.type
_entity_poly.pdbx_seq_one_letter_code
_entity_poly.pdbx_strand_id
1 'polypeptide(L)'
;LFFNEPYATSIPSLFDGTLCNGEINELLTENVPELFTAGMINNFADGNEFVNLREALIEASVKPWHLQTPLMIVHSNGDESVPYSQSVDFISALIGAGSDVSGILFLPLTGLLHNDAVLPWGIATLNWFNLINEPGR
;
A
#
# COMPACT_ATOMS: atom_id res chain seq x y z
N LEU A 1 20.63 -5.79 12.34
CA LEU A 1 19.83 -4.68 12.93
C LEU A 1 18.34 -4.97 12.78
N PHE A 2 17.84 -5.12 11.55
CA PHE A 2 16.41 -5.30 11.30
C PHE A 2 15.96 -6.75 11.45
N PHE A 3 16.68 -7.68 10.80
CA PHE A 3 16.31 -9.10 10.73
C PHE A 3 17.21 -9.97 11.61
N ASN A 4 16.70 -11.13 12.03
CA ASN A 4 17.52 -12.19 12.63
C ASN A 4 18.17 -13.05 11.53
N GLU A 5 19.21 -13.81 11.87
CA GLU A 5 19.70 -14.87 10.98
C GLU A 5 18.70 -16.04 10.91
N PRO A 6 18.55 -16.71 9.75
CA PRO A 6 19.31 -16.53 8.50
C PRO A 6 18.76 -15.43 7.56
N TYR A 7 17.67 -14.76 7.95
CA TYR A 7 16.98 -13.77 7.09
C TYR A 7 17.82 -12.52 6.83
N ALA A 8 18.60 -12.08 7.82
CA ALA A 8 19.52 -10.97 7.67
C ALA A 8 20.53 -11.18 6.53
N THR A 9 21.05 -12.40 6.38
CA THR A 9 21.96 -12.76 5.29
C THR A 9 21.26 -12.96 3.95
N SER A 10 20.08 -13.57 3.95
CA SER A 10 19.40 -14.00 2.72
C SER A 10 18.58 -12.90 2.04
N ILE A 11 17.86 -12.05 2.79
CA ILE A 11 16.95 -11.03 2.25
C ILE A 11 17.58 -10.16 1.15
N PRO A 12 18.83 -9.67 1.26
CA PRO A 12 19.42 -8.81 0.22
C PRO A 12 19.44 -9.43 -1.19
N SER A 13 19.56 -10.76 -1.31
CA SER A 13 19.54 -11.43 -2.62
C SER A 13 18.14 -11.83 -3.08
N LEU A 14 17.12 -11.81 -2.21
CA LEU A 14 15.76 -12.23 -2.59
C LEU A 14 15.03 -11.20 -3.47
N PHE A 15 15.43 -9.93 -3.38
CA PHE A 15 14.77 -8.81 -4.06
C PHE A 15 15.59 -8.24 -5.23
N ASP A 16 16.41 -9.07 -5.88
CA ASP A 16 17.23 -8.67 -7.05
C ASP A 16 16.50 -8.81 -8.40
N GLY A 17 15.22 -9.21 -8.37
CA GLY A 17 14.36 -9.39 -9.54
C GLY A 17 14.45 -10.78 -10.18
N THR A 18 15.19 -11.72 -9.61
CA THR A 18 15.28 -13.11 -10.12
C THR A 18 14.15 -14.02 -9.63
N LEU A 19 13.44 -13.62 -8.57
CA LEU A 19 12.35 -14.37 -7.93
C LEU A 19 11.03 -13.59 -8.00
N CYS A 20 9.92 -14.31 -8.11
CA CYS A 20 8.58 -13.74 -7.94
C CYS A 20 8.15 -13.72 -6.47
N ASN A 21 7.08 -12.99 -6.16
CA ASN A 21 6.57 -12.85 -4.78
C ASN A 21 6.27 -14.21 -4.11
N GLY A 22 5.73 -15.17 -4.86
CA GLY A 22 5.45 -16.52 -4.35
C GLY A 22 6.72 -17.25 -3.92
N GLU A 23 7.75 -17.23 -4.77
CA GLU A 23 9.05 -17.85 -4.49
C GLU A 23 9.75 -17.18 -3.30
N ILE A 24 9.65 -15.85 -3.16
CA ILE A 24 10.20 -15.13 -2.01
C ILE A 24 9.45 -15.53 -0.72
N ASN A 25 8.12 -15.63 -0.76
CA ASN A 25 7.33 -16.00 0.41
C ASN A 25 7.67 -17.41 0.92
N GLU A 26 7.97 -18.35 0.03
CA GLU A 26 8.41 -19.70 0.41
C GLU A 26 9.78 -19.73 1.11
N LEU A 27 10.59 -18.68 0.97
CA LEU A 27 11.92 -18.55 1.57
C LEU A 27 11.93 -17.76 2.90
N LEU A 28 10.78 -17.24 3.32
CA LEU A 28 10.63 -16.44 4.53
C LEU A 28 9.70 -17.12 5.54
N THR A 29 9.88 -16.81 6.82
CA THR A 29 8.98 -17.27 7.89
C THR A 29 7.79 -16.33 8.04
N GLU A 30 6.64 -16.91 8.40
CA GLU A 30 5.46 -16.16 8.83
C GLU A 30 5.54 -15.75 10.32
N ASN A 31 6.54 -16.22 11.05
CA ASN A 31 6.75 -15.91 12.46
C ASN A 31 7.54 -14.60 12.63
N VAL A 32 6.85 -13.52 13.01
CA VAL A 32 7.43 -12.17 13.15
C VAL A 32 8.66 -12.14 14.10
N PRO A 33 8.60 -12.70 15.33
CA PRO A 33 9.77 -12.84 16.19
C PRO A 33 10.96 -13.62 15.61
N GLU A 34 10.72 -14.56 14.69
CA GLU A 34 11.82 -15.24 13.99
C GLU A 34 12.42 -14.36 12.90
N LEU A 35 11.60 -13.60 12.18
CA LEU A 35 12.04 -12.73 11.08
C LEU A 35 12.79 -11.49 11.58
N PHE A 36 12.22 -10.77 12.54
CA PHE A 36 12.72 -9.46 12.98
C PHE A 36 13.41 -9.53 14.33
N THR A 37 14.42 -8.68 14.53
CA THR A 37 15.05 -8.54 15.85
C THR A 37 14.04 -7.98 16.86
N ALA A 38 14.22 -8.32 18.14
CA ALA A 38 13.40 -7.75 19.22
C ALA A 38 13.48 -6.22 19.28
N GLY A 39 14.62 -5.63 18.89
CA GLY A 39 14.78 -4.18 18.80
C GLY A 39 13.87 -3.57 17.72
N MET A 40 13.80 -4.18 16.54
CA MET A 40 12.90 -3.74 15.48
C MET A 40 11.43 -3.85 15.92
N ILE A 41 11.04 -4.95 16.56
CA ILE A 41 9.65 -5.17 16.98
C ILE A 41 9.22 -4.16 18.05
N ASN A 42 10.08 -3.91 19.05
CA ASN A 42 9.68 -3.15 20.23
C ASN A 42 10.02 -1.65 20.15
N ASN A 43 11.02 -1.27 19.37
CA ASN A 43 11.60 0.08 19.40
C ASN A 43 11.57 0.77 18.02
N PHE A 44 10.87 0.24 17.02
CA PHE A 44 10.85 0.86 15.69
C PHE A 44 10.33 2.31 15.70
N ALA A 45 9.37 2.63 16.58
CA ALA A 45 8.74 3.94 16.62
C ALA A 45 9.69 5.06 17.08
N ASP A 46 10.60 4.77 18.02
CA ASP A 46 11.37 5.77 18.77
C ASP A 46 12.88 5.49 18.82
N GLY A 47 13.31 4.25 18.56
CA GLY A 47 14.72 3.87 18.52
C GLY A 47 15.52 4.70 17.50
N ASN A 48 16.62 5.30 17.95
CA ASN A 48 17.48 6.16 17.13
C ASN A 48 18.11 5.38 15.97
N GLU A 49 18.38 4.09 16.17
CA GLU A 49 18.94 3.18 15.18
C GLU A 49 18.04 2.95 13.95
N PHE A 50 16.74 3.26 14.05
CA PHE A 50 15.77 3.10 12.96
C PHE A 50 15.40 4.43 12.28
N VAL A 51 16.05 5.54 12.64
CA VAL A 51 15.71 6.88 12.13
C VAL A 51 15.76 6.95 10.60
N ASN A 52 16.82 6.44 9.98
CA ASN A 52 16.97 6.45 8.53
C ASN A 52 15.88 5.65 7.82
N LEU A 53 15.43 4.53 8.42
CA LEU A 53 14.34 3.73 7.83
C LEU A 53 13.00 4.47 7.94
N ARG A 54 12.71 5.09 9.09
CA ARG A 54 11.51 5.94 9.24
C ARG A 54 11.52 7.12 8.28
N GLU A 55 12.66 7.79 8.14
CA GLU A 55 12.82 8.91 7.20
C GLU A 55 12.59 8.48 5.75
N ALA A 56 13.14 7.34 5.33
CA ALA A 56 12.89 6.78 4.01
C ALA A 56 11.41 6.46 3.78
N LEU A 57 10.70 5.91 4.78
CA LEU A 57 9.26 5.66 4.69
C LEU A 57 8.45 6.96 4.61
N ILE A 58 8.85 7.99 5.36
CA ILE A 58 8.21 9.33 5.31
C ILE A 58 8.45 9.99 3.96
N GLU A 59 9.67 9.90 3.41
CA GLU A 59 10.01 10.45 2.10
C GLU A 59 9.23 9.76 0.98
N ALA A 60 9.06 8.44 1.06
CA ALA A 60 8.27 7.66 0.11
C ALA A 60 6.75 7.83 0.26
N SER A 61 6.28 8.49 1.32
CA SER A 61 4.85 8.67 1.58
C SER A 61 4.22 9.70 0.64
N VAL A 62 3.06 9.35 0.08
CA VAL A 62 2.29 10.27 -0.78
C VAL A 62 1.49 11.24 0.09
N LYS A 63 1.91 12.52 0.07
CA LYS A 63 1.18 13.60 0.76
C LYS A 63 -0.07 13.98 -0.05
N PRO A 64 -1.17 14.40 0.59
CA PRO A 64 -2.34 14.91 -0.11
C PRO A 64 -1.99 16.20 -0.88
N TRP A 65 -2.68 16.42 -1.99
CA TRP A 65 -2.59 17.64 -2.77
C TRP A 65 -3.98 18.07 -3.26
N HIS A 66 -4.09 19.30 -3.78
CA HIS A 66 -5.29 19.78 -4.44
C HIS A 66 -5.43 19.09 -5.81
N LEU A 67 -6.35 18.15 -5.94
CA LEU A 67 -6.60 17.42 -7.19
C LEU A 67 -7.14 18.37 -8.27
N GLN A 68 -6.54 18.30 -9.45
CA GLN A 68 -6.99 19.02 -10.65
C GLN A 68 -7.58 18.10 -11.72
N THR A 69 -7.51 16.78 -11.50
CA THR A 69 -8.02 15.75 -12.41
C THR A 69 -8.94 14.81 -11.63
N PRO A 70 -9.94 14.20 -12.30
CA PRO A 70 -10.75 13.17 -11.69
C PRO A 70 -9.89 12.04 -11.10
N LEU A 71 -10.28 11.55 -9.93
CA LEU A 71 -9.62 10.45 -9.23
C LEU A 71 -10.66 9.38 -8.93
N MET A 72 -10.37 8.13 -9.29
CA MET A 72 -11.11 6.98 -8.79
C MET A 72 -10.22 6.13 -7.89
N ILE A 73 -10.72 5.80 -6.70
CA ILE A 73 -10.10 4.85 -5.77
C ILE A 73 -11.06 3.66 -5.64
N VAL A 74 -10.55 2.46 -5.86
CA VAL A 74 -11.28 1.20 -5.64
C VAL A 74 -10.52 0.41 -4.60
N HIS A 75 -11.16 0.01 -3.51
CA HIS A 75 -10.50 -0.71 -2.42
C HIS A 75 -11.51 -1.63 -1.72
N SER A 76 -11.12 -2.87 -1.43
CA SER A 76 -11.94 -3.78 -0.63
C SER A 76 -11.82 -3.50 0.86
N ASN A 77 -12.94 -3.54 1.58
CA ASN A 77 -12.94 -3.50 3.04
C ASN A 77 -12.56 -4.85 3.70
N GLY A 78 -12.38 -5.90 2.89
CA GLY A 78 -11.83 -7.20 3.30
C GLY A 78 -10.35 -7.36 3.01
N ASP A 79 -9.66 -6.31 2.55
CA ASP A 79 -8.23 -6.37 2.24
C ASP A 79 -7.40 -6.63 3.51
N GLU A 80 -6.65 -7.73 3.47
CA GLU A 80 -5.81 -8.20 4.58
C GLU A 80 -4.35 -7.76 4.45
N SER A 81 -3.96 -7.21 3.28
CA SER A 81 -2.59 -6.78 2.97
C SER A 81 -2.41 -5.27 3.12
N VAL A 82 -3.42 -4.49 2.74
CA VAL A 82 -3.41 -3.03 2.83
C VAL A 82 -4.64 -2.56 3.61
N PRO A 83 -4.48 -1.80 4.72
CA PRO A 83 -5.63 -1.36 5.50
C PRO A 83 -6.56 -0.45 4.69
N TYR A 84 -7.85 -0.80 4.64
CA TYR A 84 -8.89 -0.01 3.97
C TYR A 84 -8.96 1.45 4.45
N SER A 85 -8.65 1.70 5.73
CA SER A 85 -8.60 3.04 6.31
C SER A 85 -7.61 3.96 5.59
N GLN A 86 -6.52 3.43 5.02
CA GLN A 86 -5.54 4.24 4.28
C GLN A 86 -6.19 5.00 3.12
N SER A 87 -7.12 4.36 2.39
CA SER A 87 -7.86 5.04 1.32
C SER A 87 -8.85 6.07 1.85
N VAL A 88 -9.55 5.75 2.94
CA VAL A 88 -10.52 6.65 3.57
C VAL A 88 -9.84 7.91 4.11
N ASP A 89 -8.70 7.74 4.79
CA ASP A 89 -7.91 8.83 5.36
C ASP A 89 -7.28 9.67 4.26
N PHE A 90 -6.78 9.04 3.19
CA PHE A 90 -6.21 9.75 2.06
C PHE A 90 -7.25 10.60 1.31
N ILE A 91 -8.46 10.07 1.05
CA ILE A 91 -9.56 10.85 0.45
C ILE A 91 -9.92 12.06 1.34
N SER A 92 -10.05 11.83 2.65
CA SER A 92 -10.34 12.91 3.60
C SER A 92 -9.23 13.97 3.58
N ALA A 93 -7.97 13.55 3.45
CA ALA A 93 -6.83 14.45 3.36
C ALA A 93 -6.79 15.23 2.03
N LEU A 94 -7.17 14.63 0.91
CA LEU A 94 -7.29 15.32 -0.39
C LEU A 94 -8.37 16.41 -0.34
N ILE A 95 -9.53 16.11 0.27
CA ILE A 95 -10.59 17.11 0.49
C ILE A 95 -10.09 18.22 1.41
N GLY A 96 -9.38 17.88 2.50
CA GLY A 96 -8.76 18.85 3.40
C GLY A 96 -7.71 19.74 2.71
N ALA A 97 -7.02 19.22 1.68
CA ALA A 97 -6.11 19.98 0.81
C ALA A 97 -6.85 20.84 -0.25
N GLY A 98 -8.19 20.86 -0.22
CA GLY A 98 -9.04 21.70 -1.05
C GLY A 98 -9.55 21.02 -2.32
N SER A 99 -9.33 19.71 -2.51
CA SER A 99 -9.87 18.99 -3.67
C SER A 99 -11.40 18.98 -3.66
N ASP A 100 -12.02 19.15 -4.82
CA ASP A 100 -13.48 19.02 -4.94
C ASP A 100 -13.87 17.55 -4.80
N VAL A 101 -14.78 17.27 -3.86
CA VAL A 101 -15.36 15.94 -3.65
C VAL A 101 -16.04 15.40 -4.91
N SER A 102 -16.58 16.27 -5.78
CA SER A 102 -17.22 15.86 -7.02
C SER A 102 -16.26 15.21 -8.02
N GLY A 103 -14.96 15.51 -7.91
CA GLY A 103 -13.89 14.93 -8.71
C GLY A 103 -13.33 13.61 -8.15
N ILE A 104 -13.82 13.14 -7.01
CA ILE A 104 -13.34 11.91 -6.34
C ILE A 104 -14.45 10.85 -6.35
N LEU A 105 -14.18 9.74 -7.03
CA LEU A 105 -15.03 8.55 -7.00
C LEU A 105 -14.39 7.48 -6.09
N PHE A 106 -15.04 7.13 -5.00
CA PHE A 106 -14.62 6.02 -4.14
C PHE A 106 -15.56 4.82 -4.30
N LEU A 107 -15.01 3.70 -4.76
CA LEU A 107 -15.74 2.44 -4.99
C LEU A 107 -15.26 1.37 -4.00
N PRO A 108 -15.95 1.20 -2.86
CA PRO A 108 -15.62 0.14 -1.93
C PRO A 108 -16.07 -1.22 -2.46
N LEU A 109 -15.20 -2.21 -2.37
CA LEU A 109 -15.55 -3.62 -2.59
C LEU A 109 -15.83 -4.27 -1.23
N THR A 110 -16.80 -5.19 -1.18
CA THR A 110 -17.23 -5.80 0.08
C THR A 110 -16.61 -7.18 0.26
N GLY A 111 -15.79 -7.34 1.31
CA GLY A 111 -15.33 -8.64 1.81
C GLY A 111 -14.37 -9.41 0.91
N LEU A 112 -13.85 -8.80 -0.16
CA LEU A 112 -12.83 -9.44 -1.00
C LEU A 112 -11.46 -9.30 -0.35
N LEU A 113 -10.66 -10.37 -0.39
CA LEU A 113 -9.25 -10.29 -0.02
C LEU A 113 -8.46 -9.51 -1.08
N HIS A 114 -7.21 -9.16 -0.76
CA HIS A 114 -6.36 -8.31 -1.61
C HIS A 114 -6.31 -8.79 -3.08
N ASN A 115 -5.98 -10.08 -3.27
CA ASN A 115 -5.85 -10.66 -4.60
C ASN A 115 -7.20 -10.87 -5.31
N ASP A 116 -8.27 -11.12 -4.55
CA ASP A 116 -9.63 -11.30 -5.10
C ASP A 116 -10.20 -9.97 -5.64
N ALA A 117 -9.71 -8.83 -5.12
CA ALA A 117 -10.13 -7.51 -5.54
C ALA A 117 -9.53 -7.06 -6.89
N VAL A 118 -8.49 -7.73 -7.40
CA VAL A 118 -7.76 -7.33 -8.61
C VAL A 118 -8.65 -7.30 -9.85
N LEU A 119 -9.46 -8.34 -10.08
CA LEU A 119 -10.34 -8.41 -11.25
C LEU A 119 -11.47 -7.34 -11.20
N PRO A 120 -12.23 -7.21 -10.08
CA PRO A 120 -13.19 -6.12 -9.93
C PRO A 120 -12.57 -4.72 -10.09
N TRP A 121 -11.38 -4.49 -9.51
CA TRP A 121 -10.63 -3.24 -9.66
C TRP A 121 -10.32 -2.95 -11.13
N GLY A 122 -9.84 -3.95 -11.88
CA GLY A 122 -9.49 -3.79 -13.29
C GLY A 122 -10.71 -3.46 -14.16
N ILE A 123 -11.83 -4.16 -13.96
CA ILE A 123 -13.08 -3.90 -14.69
C ILE A 123 -13.60 -2.50 -14.37
N ALA A 124 -13.63 -2.10 -13.09
CA ALA A 124 -14.04 -0.76 -12.68
C ALA A 124 -13.16 0.31 -13.35
N THR A 125 -11.85 0.09 -13.38
CA THR A 125 -10.87 1.00 -14.00
C THR A 125 -11.14 1.20 -15.49
N LEU A 126 -11.30 0.12 -16.26
CA LEU A 126 -11.58 0.21 -17.70
C LEU A 126 -12.91 0.93 -17.98
N ASN A 127 -13.96 0.60 -17.22
CA ASN A 127 -15.26 1.24 -17.37
C ASN A 127 -15.21 2.74 -17.04
N TRP A 128 -14.47 3.12 -16.00
CA TRP A 128 -14.31 4.51 -15.60
C TRP A 128 -13.54 5.32 -16.66
N PHE A 129 -12.44 4.78 -17.19
CA PHE A 129 -11.71 5.43 -18.28
C PHE A 129 -12.56 5.60 -19.54
N ASN A 130 -13.37 4.61 -19.90
CA ASN A 130 -14.31 4.77 -21.02
C ASN A 130 -15.27 5.92 -20.74
N LEU A 131 -15.86 6.00 -19.54
CA LEU A 131 -16.81 7.04 -19.15
C LEU A 131 -16.22 8.47 -19.19
N ILE A 132 -14.97 8.65 -18.77
CA ILE A 132 -14.34 9.99 -18.73
C ILE A 132 -13.71 10.40 -20.07
N ASN A 133 -13.56 9.47 -21.02
CA ASN A 133 -13.00 9.73 -22.36
C ASN A 133 -14.08 9.88 -23.45
N GLU A 134 -15.38 9.77 -23.13
CA GLU A 134 -16.45 9.97 -24.12
C GLU A 134 -16.53 11.44 -24.58
N PRO A 135 -16.50 11.72 -25.90
CA PRO A 135 -16.62 13.09 -26.41
C PRO A 135 -17.98 13.70 -26.05
N GLY A 136 -17.98 14.84 -25.35
CA GLY A 136 -19.20 15.55 -24.92
C GLY A 136 -19.35 15.69 -23.41
N ARG A 137 -18.41 15.14 -22.64
CA ARG A 137 -18.02 15.65 -21.32
C ARG A 137 -16.71 16.42 -21.39
#